data_AF-A0AA36MLV8-F1
#
_entry.id   AF-A0AA36MLV8-F1
#
_cell.length_a   1.000
_cell.length_b   1.000
_cell.length_c   1.000
_cell.angle_alpha   90.00
_cell.angle_beta   90.00
_cell.angle_gamma   90.00
#
_symmetry.space_group_name_H-M   'P 1'
#
loop_
_entity.id
_entity.type
_entity.pdbx_description
1 polymer ?
#
loop_
_entity_poly.entity_id
_entity_poly.type
_entity_poly.pdbx_seq_one_letter_code
_entity_poly.pdbx_strand_id
1 'polypeptide(L)'
;MQKEIEDKTSAEYQRQTWEALRKSINGLVNKVNVGNIKNIVEELFQENLVRGRGLLVRALIRAQMASPGFTHVFAALLAVINSKLPEVGDLLIRRVILQFRRDYKRNDKIVTTAAIKFMVHLVNQKICSELLALHVATLLLERVTEDSIEVCVSFLQEVGQALEDLSKSGCQAIFERFRTILHEGEIDKRVQYVIEGLFETRRKKFSDHPMVLEELDLVDDEDQITHEVDLLEETVKGEETLNIFKAIPPEQYAADEAKWKLISSEILGLEQ
;
A
#
# COMPACT_ATOMS: atom_id res chain seq x y z
N MET A 1 37.42 2.61 -2.04
CA MET A 1 37.31 4.03 -2.42
C MET A 1 36.56 4.11 -3.74
N GLN A 2 35.35 4.68 -3.75
CA GLN A 2 34.72 5.07 -5.01
C GLN A 2 35.57 6.16 -5.65
N LYS A 3 35.83 6.08 -6.97
CA LYS A 3 36.46 7.19 -7.70
C LYS A 3 35.56 8.41 -7.59
N GLU A 4 36.11 9.55 -7.21
CA GLU A 4 35.39 10.83 -7.31
C GLU A 4 35.19 11.13 -8.80
N ILE A 5 33.92 11.22 -9.21
CA ILE A 5 33.56 11.58 -10.58
C ILE A 5 33.41 13.10 -10.61
N GLU A 6 34.25 13.77 -11.39
CA GLU A 6 34.27 15.23 -11.49
C GLU A 6 32.99 15.78 -12.15
N ASP A 7 32.51 15.14 -13.22
CA ASP A 7 31.27 15.51 -13.90
C ASP A 7 30.04 14.87 -13.21
N LYS A 8 29.38 15.67 -12.39
CA LYS A 8 28.13 15.33 -11.66
C LYS A 8 26.89 15.18 -12.53
N THR A 9 27.01 15.27 -13.84
CA THR A 9 25.90 15.07 -14.79
C THR A 9 26.14 13.91 -15.73
N SER A 10 27.35 13.35 -15.73
CA SER A 10 27.74 12.20 -16.53
C SER A 10 26.86 10.97 -16.25
N ALA A 11 26.72 10.09 -17.26
CA ALA A 11 25.98 8.84 -17.10
C ALA A 11 26.55 7.94 -15.99
N GLU A 12 27.87 7.98 -15.77
CA GLU A 12 28.53 7.25 -14.69
C GLU A 12 28.12 7.79 -13.31
N TYR A 13 28.12 9.12 -13.13
CA TYR A 13 27.65 9.76 -11.91
C TYR A 13 26.18 9.46 -11.65
N GLN A 14 25.32 9.62 -12.66
CA GLN A 14 23.89 9.32 -12.55
C GLN A 14 23.66 7.86 -12.10
N ARG A 15 24.46 6.91 -12.61
CA ARG A 15 24.36 5.50 -12.21
C ARG A 15 24.80 5.28 -10.77
N GLN A 16 25.89 5.93 -10.35
CA GLN A 16 26.36 5.85 -8.97
C GLN A 16 25.34 6.43 -7.99
N THR A 17 24.74 7.59 -8.28
CA THR A 17 23.71 8.19 -7.43
C THR A 17 22.41 7.39 -7.44
N TRP A 18 22.05 6.76 -8.56
CA TRP A 18 20.90 5.83 -8.61
C TRP A 18 21.09 4.59 -7.72
N GLU A 19 22.30 4.00 -7.72
CA GLU A 19 22.63 2.88 -6.84
C GLU A 19 22.61 3.29 -5.35
N ALA A 20 23.10 4.49 -5.03
CA ALA A 20 23.04 5.05 -3.69
C ALA A 20 21.59 5.30 -3.25
N LEU A 21 20.78 5.96 -4.07
CA LEU A 21 19.35 6.21 -3.87
C LEU A 21 18.60 4.90 -3.59
N ARG A 22 18.82 3.86 -4.41
CA ARG A 22 18.23 2.54 -4.20
C ARG A 22 18.60 1.94 -2.85
N LYS A 23 19.85 2.06 -2.42
CA LYS A 23 20.30 1.52 -1.13
C LYS A 23 19.72 2.31 0.03
N SER A 24 19.68 3.63 -0.08
CA SER A 24 19.11 4.52 0.93
C SER A 24 17.64 4.22 1.15
N ILE A 25 16.82 4.27 0.09
CA ILE A 25 15.38 3.95 0.14
C ILE A 25 15.13 2.56 0.74
N ASN A 26 15.85 1.53 0.28
CA ASN A 26 15.70 0.19 0.85
C ASN A 26 16.05 0.14 2.34
N GLY A 27 17.10 0.86 2.75
CA GLY A 27 17.54 0.95 4.14
C GLY A 27 16.50 1.62 5.04
N LEU A 28 15.90 2.71 4.56
CA LEU A 28 14.86 3.47 5.28
C LEU A 28 13.58 2.64 5.43
N VAL A 29 13.08 2.07 4.33
CA VAL A 29 11.87 1.23 4.34
C VAL A 29 12.03 0.01 5.25
N ASN A 30 13.20 -0.65 5.27
CA ASN A 30 13.40 -1.83 6.13
C ASN A 30 13.50 -1.50 7.62
N LYS A 31 13.75 -0.25 8.00
CA LYS A 31 13.90 0.19 9.40
C LYS A 31 12.63 0.82 9.97
N VAL A 32 11.66 1.15 9.13
CA VAL A 32 10.45 1.86 9.54
C VAL A 32 9.63 1.03 10.52
N ASN A 33 9.17 1.68 11.59
CA ASN A 33 8.25 1.15 12.58
C ASN A 33 7.47 2.33 13.19
N VAL A 34 6.46 2.02 14.01
CA VAL A 34 5.60 3.02 14.67
C VAL A 34 6.41 4.09 15.41
N GLY A 35 7.48 3.70 16.10
CA GLY A 35 8.26 4.61 16.94
C GLY A 35 9.21 5.54 16.18
N ASN A 36 9.52 5.28 14.91
CA ASN A 36 10.48 6.09 14.14
C ASN A 36 9.94 6.61 12.79
N ILE A 37 8.67 6.34 12.46
CA ILE A 37 8.11 6.65 11.15
C ILE A 37 8.25 8.12 10.75
N LYS A 38 8.08 9.06 11.70
CA LYS A 38 8.23 10.50 11.45
C LYS A 38 9.64 10.87 10.97
N ASN A 39 10.67 10.34 11.63
CA ASN A 39 12.06 10.56 11.22
C ASN A 39 12.36 9.90 9.86
N ILE A 40 11.84 8.68 9.64
CA ILE A 40 12.01 7.98 8.37
C ILE A 40 11.35 8.74 7.21
N VAL A 41 10.20 9.36 7.44
CA VAL A 41 9.53 10.24 6.46
C VAL A 41 10.43 11.42 6.11
N GLU A 42 10.98 12.12 7.09
CA GLU A 42 11.89 13.25 6.87
C GLU A 42 13.13 12.83 6.07
N GLU A 43 13.77 11.72 6.44
CA GLU A 43 14.93 11.16 5.72
C GLU A 43 14.55 10.73 4.29
N LEU A 44 13.36 10.17 4.07
CA LEU A 44 12.90 9.77 2.74
C LEU A 44 12.65 10.97 1.82
N PHE A 45 12.13 12.08 2.34
CA PHE A 45 11.94 13.29 1.53
C PHE A 45 13.25 14.01 1.20
N GLN A 46 14.36 13.68 1.87
CA GLN A 46 15.69 14.13 1.43
C GLN A 46 16.18 13.35 0.20
N GLU A 47 15.68 12.14 -0.03
CA GLU A 47 15.98 11.34 -1.21
C GLU A 47 15.09 11.73 -2.40
N ASN A 48 15.61 11.66 -3.63
CA ASN A 48 14.82 12.01 -4.83
C ASN A 48 13.72 10.98 -5.12
N LEU A 49 12.54 11.16 -4.51
CA LEU A 49 11.42 10.22 -4.62
C LEU A 49 10.72 10.29 -5.98
N VAL A 50 10.78 11.41 -6.71
CA VAL A 50 10.24 11.49 -8.09
C VAL A 50 11.05 10.58 -9.02
N ARG A 51 12.38 10.69 -8.96
CA ARG A 51 13.31 9.82 -9.68
C ARG A 51 13.26 8.38 -9.15
N GLY A 52 13.17 8.23 -7.83
CA GLY A 52 13.21 6.96 -7.11
C GLY A 52 11.85 6.26 -6.95
N ARG A 53 10.74 6.78 -7.47
CA ARG A 53 9.38 6.27 -7.18
C ARG A 53 9.23 4.76 -7.45
N GLY A 54 9.81 4.29 -8.55
CA GLY A 54 9.81 2.86 -8.86
C GLY A 54 10.56 2.04 -7.79
N LEU A 55 11.71 2.53 -7.35
CA LEU A 55 12.54 1.92 -6.30
C LEU A 55 11.81 1.89 -4.96
N LEU A 56 11.18 3.00 -4.58
CA LEU A 56 10.40 3.11 -3.34
C LEU A 56 9.22 2.14 -3.33
N VAL A 57 8.39 2.15 -4.38
CA VAL A 57 7.24 1.24 -4.46
C VAL A 57 7.70 -0.22 -4.44
N ARG A 58 8.79 -0.55 -5.14
CA ARG A 58 9.37 -1.90 -5.10
C ARG A 58 9.89 -2.26 -3.70
N ALA A 59 10.51 -1.32 -2.99
CA ALA A 59 10.99 -1.53 -1.63
C ALA A 59 9.84 -1.81 -0.66
N LEU A 60 8.77 -1.00 -0.70
CA LEU A 60 7.57 -1.16 0.11
C LEU A 60 6.89 -2.51 -0.11
N ILE A 61 6.64 -2.90 -1.38
CA ILE A 61 6.01 -4.19 -1.70
C ILE A 61 6.88 -5.36 -1.22
N ARG A 62 8.20 -5.28 -1.39
CA ARG A 62 9.10 -6.35 -0.93
C ARG A 62 9.18 -6.44 0.60
N ALA A 63 9.26 -5.30 1.28
CA ALA A 63 9.29 -5.26 2.73
C ALA A 63 7.98 -5.79 3.33
N GLN A 64 6.84 -5.40 2.75
CA GLN A 64 5.53 -5.90 3.15
C GLN A 64 5.41 -7.41 2.94
N MET A 65 5.83 -7.93 1.79
CA MET A 65 5.85 -9.37 1.52
C MET A 65 6.75 -10.15 2.48
N ALA A 66 7.90 -9.58 2.87
CA ALA A 66 8.81 -10.19 3.83
C ALA A 66 8.33 -10.07 5.28
N SER A 67 7.47 -9.08 5.59
CA SER A 67 7.01 -8.80 6.95
C SER A 67 5.56 -8.27 6.98
N PRO A 68 4.55 -9.11 6.68
CA PRO A 68 3.16 -8.69 6.58
C PRO A 68 2.57 -8.13 7.89
N GLY A 69 3.16 -8.47 9.04
CA GLY A 69 2.78 -7.91 10.34
C GLY A 69 2.94 -6.38 10.42
N PHE A 70 3.83 -5.78 9.63
CA PHE A 70 4.08 -4.33 9.60
C PHE A 70 3.33 -3.60 8.48
N THR A 71 2.35 -4.25 7.83
CA THR A 71 1.65 -3.67 6.66
C THR A 71 1.02 -2.32 6.95
N HIS A 72 0.40 -2.15 8.12
CA HIS A 72 -0.16 -0.89 8.61
C HIS A 72 0.88 0.25 8.68
N VAL A 73 2.13 -0.05 9.07
CA VAL A 73 3.24 0.93 9.08
C VAL A 73 3.65 1.31 7.65
N PHE A 74 3.75 0.34 6.74
CA PHE A 74 4.08 0.63 5.34
C PHE A 74 2.98 1.47 4.65
N ALA A 75 1.71 1.20 4.97
CA ALA A 75 0.60 2.00 4.49
C ALA A 75 0.62 3.42 5.08
N ALA A 76 0.90 3.58 6.37
CA ALA A 76 1.05 4.90 7.00
C ALA A 76 2.18 5.71 6.36
N LEU A 77 3.33 5.07 6.10
CA LEU A 77 4.45 5.70 5.42
C LEU A 77 4.05 6.14 4.00
N LEU A 78 3.32 5.29 3.28
CA LEU A 78 2.81 5.64 1.96
C LEU A 78 1.77 6.76 2.03
N ALA A 79 0.93 6.84 3.06
CA ALA A 79 -0.09 7.87 3.21
C ALA A 79 0.55 9.28 3.21
N VAL A 80 1.62 9.45 4.00
CA VAL A 80 2.36 10.71 4.06
C VAL A 80 3.05 11.03 2.73
N ILE A 81 3.60 10.01 2.05
CA ILE A 81 4.21 10.23 0.73
C ILE A 81 3.13 10.58 -0.31
N ASN A 82 1.98 9.94 -0.26
CA ASN A 82 0.88 10.09 -1.20
C ASN A 82 0.20 11.46 -1.10
N SER A 83 0.13 12.07 0.10
CA SER A 83 -0.41 13.43 0.25
C SER A 83 0.44 14.50 -0.44
N LYS A 84 1.74 14.22 -0.67
CA LYS A 84 2.67 15.14 -1.35
C LYS A 84 3.05 14.70 -2.77
N LEU A 85 3.04 13.40 -3.04
CA LEU A 85 3.41 12.76 -4.33
C LEU A 85 2.38 11.68 -4.70
N PRO A 86 1.17 12.06 -5.18
CA PRO A 86 0.07 11.12 -5.43
C PRO A 86 0.42 10.04 -6.46
N GLU A 87 1.32 10.34 -7.41
CA GLU A 87 1.79 9.40 -8.41
C GLU A 87 2.54 8.19 -7.82
N VAL A 88 3.08 8.33 -6.60
CA VAL A 88 3.73 7.22 -5.87
C VAL A 88 2.67 6.28 -5.31
N GLY A 89 1.60 6.85 -4.72
CA GLY A 89 0.45 6.08 -4.21
C GLY A 89 -0.24 5.31 -5.33
N ASP A 90 -0.60 6.00 -6.42
CA ASP A 90 -1.18 5.37 -7.62
C ASP A 90 -0.31 4.23 -8.17
N LEU A 91 1.01 4.45 -8.32
CA LEU A 91 1.92 3.43 -8.81
C LEU A 91 1.97 2.19 -7.89
N LEU A 92 1.92 2.39 -6.57
CA LEU A 92 1.87 1.28 -5.62
C LEU A 92 0.58 0.49 -5.73
N ILE A 93 -0.57 1.17 -5.75
CA ILE A 93 -1.88 0.55 -5.89
C ILE A 93 -1.93 -0.30 -7.16
N ARG A 94 -1.54 0.26 -8.31
CA ARG A 94 -1.50 -0.46 -9.59
C ARG A 94 -0.63 -1.71 -9.52
N ARG A 95 0.55 -1.64 -8.89
CA ARG A 95 1.45 -2.80 -8.76
C ARG A 95 0.90 -3.86 -7.81
N VAL A 96 0.26 -3.47 -6.70
CA VAL A 96 -0.39 -4.39 -5.76
C VAL A 96 -1.58 -5.09 -6.42
N ILE A 97 -2.41 -4.37 -7.19
CA ILE A 97 -3.51 -4.97 -7.97
C ILE A 97 -2.99 -5.99 -8.97
N LEU A 98 -1.93 -5.65 -9.71
CA LEU A 98 -1.32 -6.58 -10.67
C LEU A 98 -0.72 -7.83 -10.00
N GLN A 99 -0.11 -7.66 -8.81
CA GLN A 99 0.37 -8.77 -8.00
C GLN A 99 -0.80 -9.67 -7.58
N PHE A 100 -1.83 -9.07 -6.97
CA PHE A 100 -3.03 -9.77 -6.55
C PHE A 100 -3.67 -10.58 -7.69
N ARG A 101 -3.93 -9.96 -8.85
CA ARG A 101 -4.55 -10.65 -10.01
C ARG A 101 -3.74 -11.85 -10.46
N ARG A 102 -2.42 -11.70 -10.56
CA ARG A 102 -1.51 -12.76 -11.00
C ARG A 102 -1.52 -13.93 -10.01
N ASP A 103 -1.47 -13.63 -8.72
CA ASP A 103 -1.27 -14.62 -7.67
C ASP A 103 -2.60 -15.30 -7.30
N TYR A 104 -3.72 -14.58 -7.38
CA TYR A 104 -5.08 -15.12 -7.31
C TYR A 104 -5.32 -16.13 -8.44
N LYS A 105 -4.98 -15.77 -9.69
CA LYS A 105 -5.09 -16.69 -10.84
C LYS A 105 -4.24 -17.96 -10.69
N ARG A 106 -3.14 -17.88 -9.94
CA ARG A 106 -2.23 -19.01 -9.67
C ARG A 106 -2.64 -19.84 -8.45
N ASN A 107 -3.69 -19.43 -7.72
CA ASN A 107 -4.08 -20.01 -6.44
C ASN A 107 -2.94 -20.00 -5.40
N ASP A 108 -2.07 -19.00 -5.41
CA ASP A 108 -1.03 -18.84 -4.38
C ASP A 108 -1.64 -18.14 -3.15
N LYS A 109 -2.16 -18.94 -2.20
CA LYS A 109 -2.85 -18.44 -1.01
C LYS A 109 -1.98 -17.49 -0.19
N ILE A 110 -0.68 -17.78 -0.04
CA ILE A 110 0.22 -17.00 0.81
C ILE A 110 0.42 -15.60 0.23
N VAL A 111 0.79 -15.54 -1.06
CA VAL A 111 1.07 -14.26 -1.70
C VAL A 111 -0.21 -13.45 -1.93
N THR A 112 -1.31 -14.13 -2.27
CA THR A 112 -2.62 -13.49 -2.40
C THR A 112 -3.07 -12.85 -1.10
N THR A 113 -2.94 -13.56 0.03
CA THR A 113 -3.30 -13.03 1.35
C THR A 113 -2.46 -11.82 1.73
N ALA A 114 -1.15 -11.85 1.45
CA ALA A 114 -0.27 -10.71 1.70
C ALA A 114 -0.66 -9.48 0.85
N ALA A 115 -1.00 -9.67 -0.43
CA ALA A 115 -1.46 -8.59 -1.30
C ALA A 115 -2.81 -8.02 -0.83
N ILE A 116 -3.77 -8.89 -0.45
CA ILE A 116 -5.04 -8.49 0.15
C ILE A 116 -4.81 -7.64 1.41
N LYS A 117 -3.93 -8.09 2.32
CA LYS A 117 -3.60 -7.35 3.53
C LYS A 117 -3.01 -5.97 3.23
N PHE A 118 -2.22 -5.83 2.17
CA PHE A 118 -1.75 -4.52 1.75
C PHE A 118 -2.91 -3.64 1.27
N MET A 119 -3.78 -4.17 0.40
CA MET A 119 -4.98 -3.44 -0.06
C MET A 119 -5.87 -2.98 1.11
N VAL A 120 -6.05 -3.82 2.14
CA VAL A 120 -6.78 -3.44 3.37
C VAL A 120 -6.20 -2.17 3.98
N HIS A 121 -4.90 -2.15 4.25
CA HIS A 121 -4.30 -0.99 4.92
C HIS A 121 -4.19 0.24 4.02
N LEU A 122 -4.18 0.08 2.68
CA LEU A 122 -4.32 1.20 1.76
C LEU A 122 -5.72 1.83 1.83
N VAL A 123 -6.77 1.03 2.00
CA VAL A 123 -8.14 1.51 2.23
C VAL A 123 -8.27 2.15 3.61
N ASN A 124 -7.71 1.50 4.65
CA ASN A 124 -7.75 2.04 6.00
C ASN A 124 -7.04 3.40 6.11
N GLN A 125 -5.93 3.60 5.42
CA GLN A 125 -5.23 4.89 5.35
C GLN A 125 -5.83 5.87 4.35
N LYS A 126 -7.01 5.55 3.78
CA LYS A 126 -7.73 6.37 2.78
C LYS A 126 -6.90 6.72 1.52
N ILE A 127 -5.85 5.93 1.24
CA ILE A 127 -5.06 6.06 0.01
C ILE A 127 -5.87 5.49 -1.17
N CYS A 128 -6.67 4.46 -0.93
CA CYS A 128 -7.55 3.87 -1.93
C CYS A 128 -9.01 3.91 -1.43
N SER A 129 -9.95 4.13 -2.35
CA SER A 129 -11.37 4.08 -2.01
C SER A 129 -11.79 2.71 -1.49
N GLU A 130 -12.75 2.70 -0.59
CA GLU A 130 -13.44 1.55 -0.03
C GLU A 130 -14.08 0.64 -1.10
N LEU A 131 -14.32 1.16 -2.31
CA LEU A 131 -14.74 0.37 -3.47
C LEU A 131 -13.78 -0.79 -3.76
N LEU A 132 -12.47 -0.60 -3.58
CA LEU A 132 -11.49 -1.68 -3.74
C LEU A 132 -11.76 -2.81 -2.75
N ALA A 133 -12.03 -2.49 -1.49
CA ALA A 133 -12.33 -3.48 -0.46
C ALA A 133 -13.66 -4.22 -0.75
N LEU A 134 -14.68 -3.51 -1.23
CA LEU A 134 -15.94 -4.14 -1.64
C LEU A 134 -15.72 -5.12 -2.81
N HIS A 135 -14.95 -4.74 -3.83
CA HIS A 135 -14.63 -5.62 -4.95
C HIS A 135 -13.86 -6.88 -4.52
N VAL A 136 -12.89 -6.73 -3.61
CA VAL A 136 -12.16 -7.88 -3.05
C VAL A 136 -13.10 -8.81 -2.27
N ALA A 137 -13.98 -8.27 -1.43
CA ALA A 137 -14.97 -9.06 -0.69
C ALA A 137 -15.91 -9.83 -1.63
N THR A 138 -16.44 -9.16 -2.66
CA THR A 138 -17.32 -9.78 -3.65
C THR A 138 -16.61 -10.92 -4.38
N LEU A 139 -15.35 -10.73 -4.79
CA LEU A 139 -14.58 -11.76 -5.48
C LEU A 139 -14.34 -12.99 -4.58
N LEU A 140 -14.00 -12.77 -3.31
CA LEU A 140 -13.77 -13.87 -2.35
C LEU A 140 -15.08 -14.64 -2.04
N LEU A 141 -16.24 -13.99 -2.11
CA LEU A 141 -17.55 -14.60 -1.82
C LEU A 141 -18.31 -15.08 -3.07
N GLU A 142 -17.71 -14.96 -4.26
CA GLU A 142 -18.27 -15.45 -5.51
C GLU A 142 -18.27 -17.00 -5.54
N ARG A 143 -17.14 -17.60 -5.17
CA ARG A 143 -16.98 -19.07 -5.07
C ARG A 143 -16.68 -19.45 -3.63
N VAL A 144 -17.75 -19.70 -2.88
CA VAL A 144 -17.70 -19.98 -1.45
C VAL A 144 -17.07 -21.36 -1.19
N THR A 145 -15.81 -21.35 -0.77
CA THR A 145 -15.06 -22.49 -0.20
C THR A 145 -14.63 -22.17 1.23
N GLU A 146 -14.26 -23.17 2.04
CA GLU A 146 -13.76 -22.93 3.40
C GLU A 146 -12.58 -21.94 3.43
N ASP A 147 -11.61 -22.13 2.52
CA ASP A 147 -10.45 -21.25 2.39
C ASP A 147 -10.84 -19.81 2.02
N SER A 148 -11.77 -19.64 1.08
CA SER A 148 -12.22 -18.31 0.67
C SER A 148 -12.94 -17.57 1.79
N ILE A 149 -13.72 -18.30 2.61
CA ILE A 149 -14.42 -17.75 3.76
C ILE A 149 -13.41 -17.29 4.82
N GLU A 150 -12.43 -18.11 5.16
CA GLU A 150 -11.40 -17.74 6.14
C GLU A 150 -10.63 -16.50 5.72
N VAL A 151 -10.20 -16.46 4.46
CA VAL A 151 -9.47 -15.30 3.91
C VAL A 151 -10.37 -14.06 3.93
N CYS A 152 -11.64 -14.20 3.54
CA CYS A 152 -12.60 -13.08 3.55
C CYS A 152 -12.91 -12.58 4.96
N VAL A 153 -13.04 -13.49 5.94
CA VAL A 153 -13.27 -13.14 7.34
C VAL A 153 -12.07 -12.40 7.92
N SER A 154 -10.85 -12.91 7.73
CA SER A 154 -9.63 -12.20 8.17
C SER A 154 -9.48 -10.84 7.50
N PHE A 155 -9.81 -10.75 6.21
CA PHE A 155 -9.84 -9.49 5.47
C PHE A 155 -10.85 -8.49 6.08
N LEU A 156 -12.08 -8.92 6.37
CA LEU A 156 -13.12 -8.07 6.94
C LEU A 156 -12.87 -7.69 8.40
N GLN A 157 -12.14 -8.49 9.16
CA GLN A 157 -11.70 -8.10 10.49
C GLN A 157 -10.80 -6.87 10.42
N GLU A 158 -9.89 -6.79 9.44
CA GLU A 158 -8.90 -5.71 9.33
C GLU A 158 -9.43 -4.44 8.61
N VAL A 159 -10.35 -4.58 7.65
CA VAL A 159 -10.92 -3.43 6.88
C VAL A 159 -12.33 -3.04 7.32
N GLY A 160 -12.95 -3.81 8.20
CA GLY A 160 -14.38 -3.71 8.48
C GLY A 160 -14.79 -2.38 9.11
N GLN A 161 -13.92 -1.75 9.91
CA GLN A 161 -14.20 -0.40 10.42
C GLN A 161 -14.28 0.61 9.28
N ALA A 162 -13.31 0.61 8.35
CA ALA A 162 -13.31 1.49 7.19
C ALA A 162 -14.57 1.31 6.34
N LEU A 163 -15.01 0.06 6.12
CA LEU A 163 -16.24 -0.23 5.39
C LEU A 163 -17.49 0.26 6.14
N GLU A 164 -17.55 0.15 7.47
CA GLU A 164 -18.70 0.62 8.25
C GLU A 164 -18.79 2.16 8.25
N ASP A 165 -17.64 2.84 8.29
CA ASP A 165 -17.55 4.30 8.33
C ASP A 165 -17.76 4.95 6.95
N LEU A 166 -17.18 4.36 5.88
CA LEU A 166 -17.20 4.92 4.52
C LEU A 166 -18.37 4.39 3.67
N SER A 167 -18.75 3.12 3.80
CA SER A 167 -19.78 2.48 2.97
C SER A 167 -20.62 1.49 3.76
N LYS A 168 -21.40 2.02 4.71
CA LYS A 168 -22.28 1.22 5.59
C LYS A 168 -23.20 0.26 4.83
N SER A 169 -23.74 0.68 3.70
CA SER A 169 -24.60 -0.14 2.84
C SER A 169 -23.83 -1.31 2.19
N GLY A 170 -22.62 -1.05 1.69
CA GLY A 170 -21.73 -2.07 1.14
C GLY A 170 -21.30 -3.09 2.20
N CYS A 171 -20.90 -2.60 3.38
CA CYS A 171 -20.62 -3.45 4.54
C CYS A 171 -21.83 -4.32 4.90
N GLN A 172 -23.03 -3.73 4.99
CA GLN A 172 -24.25 -4.47 5.29
C GLN A 172 -24.53 -5.59 4.26
N ALA A 173 -24.34 -5.33 2.97
CA ALA A 173 -24.54 -6.32 1.91
C ALA A 173 -23.59 -7.53 2.06
N ILE A 174 -22.32 -7.29 2.40
CA ILE A 174 -21.34 -8.35 2.65
C ILE A 174 -21.76 -9.21 3.85
N PHE A 175 -22.16 -8.60 4.96
CA PHE A 175 -22.62 -9.34 6.12
C PHE A 175 -23.91 -10.11 5.87
N GLU A 176 -24.81 -9.58 5.03
CA GLU A 176 -26.00 -10.33 4.61
C GLU A 176 -25.62 -11.58 3.80
N ARG A 177 -24.65 -11.48 2.89
CA ARG A 177 -24.11 -12.63 2.16
C ARG A 177 -23.58 -13.72 3.11
N PHE A 178 -22.90 -13.35 4.19
CA PHE A 178 -22.49 -14.32 5.22
C PHE A 178 -23.66 -14.98 5.95
N ARG A 179 -24.75 -14.23 6.23
CA ARG A 179 -25.97 -14.82 6.80
C ARG A 179 -26.58 -15.86 5.86
N THR A 180 -26.67 -15.51 4.57
CA THR A 180 -27.14 -16.43 3.53
C THR A 180 -26.30 -17.72 3.52
N ILE A 181 -24.97 -17.60 3.55
CA ILE A 181 -24.05 -18.76 3.60
C ILE A 181 -24.29 -19.63 4.84
N LEU A 182 -24.50 -19.02 6.01
CA LEU A 182 -24.80 -19.75 7.26
C LEU A 182 -26.14 -20.48 7.21
N HIS A 183 -27.13 -19.93 6.51
CA HIS A 183 -28.49 -20.49 6.44
C HIS A 183 -28.66 -21.53 5.32
N GLU A 184 -28.05 -21.30 4.15
CA GLU A 184 -28.24 -22.13 2.96
C GLU A 184 -27.24 -23.29 2.85
N GLY A 185 -26.09 -23.21 3.53
CA GLY A 185 -24.98 -24.14 3.34
C GLY A 185 -24.89 -25.28 4.35
N GLU A 186 -24.63 -26.49 3.88
CA GLU A 186 -23.92 -27.52 4.67
C GLU A 186 -22.45 -27.10 4.83
N ILE A 187 -22.20 -26.05 5.61
CA ILE A 187 -20.84 -25.59 5.92
C ILE A 187 -20.31 -26.31 7.17
N ASP A 188 -19.01 -26.61 7.17
CA ASP A 188 -18.37 -27.23 8.32
C ASP A 188 -18.48 -26.34 9.57
N LYS A 189 -18.56 -26.98 10.75
CA LYS A 189 -18.68 -26.30 12.03
C LYS A 189 -17.56 -25.29 12.27
N ARG A 190 -16.34 -25.58 11.79
CA ARG A 190 -15.19 -24.67 11.90
C ARG A 190 -15.46 -23.36 11.17
N VAL A 191 -16.02 -23.43 9.96
CA VAL A 191 -16.36 -22.26 9.15
C VAL A 191 -17.48 -21.45 9.79
N GLN A 192 -18.47 -22.12 10.40
CA GLN A 192 -19.51 -21.44 11.19
C GLN A 192 -18.90 -20.59 12.31
N TYR A 193 -17.99 -21.17 13.12
CA TYR A 193 -17.31 -20.43 14.19
C TYR A 193 -16.48 -19.25 13.67
N VAL A 194 -15.82 -19.40 12.53
CA VAL A 194 -15.05 -18.32 11.90
C VAL A 194 -15.96 -17.15 11.51
N ILE A 195 -17.11 -17.44 10.89
CA ILE A 195 -18.09 -16.40 10.52
C ILE A 195 -18.70 -15.77 11.78
N GLU A 196 -19.08 -16.56 12.79
CA GLU A 196 -19.61 -16.05 14.07
C GLU A 196 -18.64 -15.10 14.77
N GLY A 197 -17.33 -15.42 14.73
CA GLY A 197 -16.26 -14.55 15.21
C GLY A 197 -16.25 -13.19 14.50
N LEU A 198 -16.44 -13.16 13.18
CA LEU A 198 -16.56 -11.90 12.44
C LEU A 198 -17.77 -11.07 12.90
N PHE A 199 -18.93 -11.72 13.13
CA PHE A 199 -20.12 -11.02 13.66
C PHE A 199 -19.86 -10.46 15.07
N GLU A 200 -19.06 -11.14 15.90
CA GLU A 200 -18.64 -10.62 17.19
C GLU A 200 -17.72 -9.39 17.04
N THR A 201 -16.73 -9.45 16.15
CA THR A 201 -15.85 -8.30 15.84
C THR A 201 -16.68 -7.09 15.42
N ARG A 202 -17.68 -7.26 14.55
CA ARG A 202 -18.58 -6.17 14.16
C ARG A 202 -19.43 -5.65 15.33
N ARG A 203 -19.95 -6.52 16.20
CA ARG A 203 -20.69 -6.10 17.42
C ARG A 203 -19.84 -5.25 18.35
N LYS A 204 -18.54 -5.56 18.46
CA LYS A 204 -17.54 -4.77 19.18
C LYS A 204 -17.07 -3.53 18.41
N LYS A 205 -17.69 -3.23 17.26
CA LYS A 205 -17.33 -2.10 16.37
C LYS A 205 -15.85 -2.10 15.98
N PHE A 206 -15.29 -3.29 15.76
CA PHE A 206 -13.90 -3.47 15.35
C PHE A 206 -12.87 -2.85 16.31
N SER A 207 -13.18 -2.75 17.62
CA SER A 207 -12.27 -2.15 18.60
C SER A 207 -10.88 -2.77 18.65
N ASP A 208 -10.76 -4.06 18.34
CA ASP A 208 -9.49 -4.80 18.30
C ASP A 208 -8.76 -4.65 16.95
N HIS A 209 -9.43 -4.08 15.96
CA HIS A 209 -8.94 -3.87 14.59
C HIS A 209 -9.29 -2.44 14.13
N PRO A 210 -8.72 -1.41 14.79
CA PRO A 210 -8.98 -0.04 14.40
C PRO A 210 -8.55 0.20 12.95
N MET A 211 -9.27 1.06 12.24
CA MET A 211 -8.97 1.47 10.87
C MET A 211 -7.52 1.96 10.78
N VAL A 212 -7.18 3.00 11.52
CA VAL A 212 -5.81 3.53 11.66
C VAL A 212 -5.46 3.58 13.14
N LEU A 213 -4.21 3.20 13.48
CA LEU A 213 -3.68 3.39 14.83
C LEU A 213 -3.37 4.87 15.05
N GLU A 214 -3.63 5.40 16.23
CA GLU A 214 -3.43 6.81 16.56
C GLU A 214 -1.99 7.28 16.25
N GLU A 215 -0.98 6.45 16.51
CA GLU A 215 0.42 6.77 16.24
C GLU A 215 0.78 6.78 14.75
N LEU A 216 -0.09 6.22 13.91
CA LEU A 216 0.07 6.11 12.46
C LEU A 216 -0.91 7.01 11.68
N ASP A 217 -1.73 7.78 12.38
CA ASP A 217 -2.57 8.83 11.82
C ASP A 217 -1.73 10.11 11.65
N LEU A 218 -1.02 10.18 10.52
CA LEU A 218 0.02 11.18 10.25
C LEU A 218 -0.38 12.23 9.22
N VAL A 219 -1.56 12.11 8.60
CA VAL A 219 -2.01 12.98 7.52
C VAL A 219 -3.42 13.45 7.83
N ASP A 220 -3.57 14.76 7.96
CA ASP A 220 -4.87 15.40 8.17
C ASP A 220 -5.84 15.06 7.03
N ASP A 221 -7.13 14.91 7.36
CA ASP A 221 -8.16 14.49 6.41
C ASP A 221 -8.27 15.40 5.16
N GLU A 222 -7.94 16.69 5.29
CA GLU A 222 -7.95 17.66 4.17
C GLU A 222 -6.78 17.47 3.20
N ASP A 223 -5.67 16.90 3.66
CA ASP A 223 -4.45 16.64 2.89
C ASP A 223 -4.43 15.23 2.25
N GLN A 224 -5.41 14.38 2.60
CA GLN A 224 -5.49 13.02 2.08
C GLN A 224 -5.93 12.99 0.62
N ILE A 225 -5.28 12.13 -0.16
CA ILE A 225 -5.59 11.93 -1.58
C ILE A 225 -5.99 10.47 -1.80
N THR A 226 -7.28 10.26 -2.07
CA THR A 226 -7.85 8.94 -2.29
C THR A 226 -7.92 8.61 -3.77
N HIS A 227 -7.38 7.47 -4.16
CA HIS A 227 -7.43 6.96 -5.53
C HIS A 227 -8.61 5.99 -5.72
N GLU A 228 -9.42 6.25 -6.74
CA GLU A 228 -10.43 5.31 -7.22
C GLU A 228 -9.81 4.38 -8.25
N VAL A 229 -9.87 3.08 -8.01
CA VAL A 229 -9.29 2.06 -8.90
C VAL A 229 -10.25 0.89 -9.06
N ASP A 230 -10.31 0.38 -10.28
CA ASP A 230 -11.08 -0.82 -10.58
C ASP A 230 -10.17 -2.06 -10.51
N LEU A 231 -10.54 -2.99 -9.64
CA LEU A 231 -9.84 -4.26 -9.44
C LEU A 231 -9.78 -5.10 -10.72
N LEU A 232 -10.66 -4.89 -11.69
CA LEU A 232 -10.74 -5.66 -12.94
C LEU A 232 -10.28 -4.90 -14.19
N GLU A 233 -9.95 -3.62 -14.10
CA GLU A 233 -9.50 -2.83 -15.24
C GLU A 233 -8.27 -3.44 -15.95
N GLU A 234 -8.42 -3.86 -17.21
CA GLU A 234 -7.36 -4.53 -17.96
C GLU A 234 -6.19 -3.61 -18.36
N THR A 235 -6.39 -2.28 -18.34
CA THR A 235 -5.38 -1.33 -18.83
C THR A 235 -4.30 -0.97 -17.79
N VAL A 236 -4.45 -1.46 -16.55
CA VAL A 236 -3.51 -1.20 -15.45
C VAL A 236 -2.09 -1.66 -15.80
N LYS A 237 -1.13 -0.73 -15.70
CA LYS A 237 0.30 -0.98 -15.97
C LYS A 237 1.12 -0.75 -14.71
N GLY A 238 2.11 -1.61 -14.45
CA GLY A 238 3.00 -1.50 -13.29
C GLY A 238 4.27 -0.67 -13.53
N GLU A 239 4.53 -0.21 -14.75
CA GLU A 239 5.71 0.62 -15.09
C GLU A 239 7.05 0.05 -14.55
N GLU A 240 7.33 -1.23 -14.80
CA GLU A 240 8.53 -1.92 -14.28
C GLU A 240 9.85 -1.28 -14.74
N THR A 241 9.83 -0.56 -15.85
CA THR A 241 10.99 0.16 -16.39
C THR A 241 11.49 1.26 -15.45
N LEU A 242 10.65 1.79 -14.54
CA LEU A 242 11.05 2.75 -13.50
C LEU A 242 12.01 2.17 -12.47
N ASN A 243 12.14 0.84 -12.45
CA ASN A 243 13.01 0.16 -11.51
C ASN A 243 14.42 -0.08 -12.07
N ILE A 244 14.66 0.35 -13.32
CA ILE A 244 15.89 0.12 -14.07
C ILE A 244 16.53 1.48 -14.34
N PHE A 245 17.83 1.59 -14.06
CA PHE A 245 18.58 2.80 -14.37
C PHE A 245 18.56 3.09 -15.87
N LYS A 246 18.27 4.34 -16.22
CA LYS A 246 18.41 4.90 -17.56
C LYS A 246 19.07 6.26 -17.43
N ALA A 247 20.18 6.45 -18.13
CA ALA A 247 20.82 7.76 -18.20
C ALA A 247 19.91 8.72 -19.00
N ILE A 248 19.77 9.94 -18.51
CA ILE A 248 19.07 11.03 -19.20
C ILE A 248 20.08 12.11 -19.59
N PRO A 249 19.74 13.01 -20.54
CA PRO A 249 20.63 14.10 -20.92
C PRO A 249 21.12 14.90 -19.70
N PRO A 250 22.41 15.29 -19.65
CA PRO A 250 23.01 16.02 -18.53
C PRO A 250 22.21 17.25 -18.06
N GLU A 251 21.70 18.04 -19.00
CA GLU A 251 20.90 19.24 -18.71
C GLU A 251 19.57 18.89 -18.04
N GLN A 252 18.90 17.83 -18.51
CA GLN A 252 17.67 17.34 -17.92
C GLN A 252 17.92 16.79 -16.51
N TYR A 253 19.01 16.04 -16.32
CA TYR A 253 19.39 15.52 -15.00
C TYR A 253 19.61 16.65 -13.98
N ALA A 254 20.39 17.66 -14.36
CA ALA A 254 20.64 18.81 -13.51
C ALA A 254 19.35 19.57 -13.16
N ALA A 255 18.46 19.77 -14.14
CA ALA A 255 17.17 20.43 -13.94
C ALA A 255 16.24 19.63 -13.02
N ASP A 256 16.13 18.31 -13.21
CA ASP A 256 15.28 17.43 -12.40
C ASP A 256 15.76 17.35 -10.95
N GLU A 257 17.07 17.24 -10.71
CA GLU A 257 17.65 17.23 -9.36
C GLU A 257 17.49 18.60 -8.66
N ALA A 258 17.64 19.71 -9.41
CA ALA A 258 17.39 21.04 -8.87
C ALA A 258 15.91 21.25 -8.51
N LYS A 259 14.99 20.79 -9.38
CA LYS A 259 13.54 20.85 -9.13
C LYS A 259 13.16 20.02 -7.89
N TRP A 260 13.68 18.80 -7.76
CA TRP A 260 13.44 18.00 -6.58
C TRP A 260 13.93 18.69 -5.31
N LYS A 261 15.13 19.29 -5.33
CA LYS A 261 15.68 19.99 -4.17
C LYS A 261 14.77 21.14 -3.68
N LEU A 262 14.12 21.84 -4.60
CA LEU A 262 13.13 22.88 -4.25
C LEU A 262 11.90 22.24 -3.60
N ILE A 263 11.30 21.25 -4.26
CA ILE A 263 10.11 20.54 -3.78
C ILE A 263 10.36 19.93 -2.39
N SER A 264 11.49 19.26 -2.19
CA SER A 264 11.80 18.62 -0.91
C SER A 264 12.07 19.64 0.20
N SER A 265 12.66 20.80 -0.12
CA SER A 265 12.88 21.87 0.87
C SER A 265 11.57 22.49 1.33
N GLU A 266 10.63 22.68 0.40
CA GLU A 266 9.26 23.14 0.68
C GLU A 266 8.51 22.12 1.56
N ILE A 267 8.52 20.83 1.18
CA ILE A 267 7.88 19.75 1.95
C ILE A 267 8.44 19.66 3.39
N LEU A 268 9.76 19.79 3.54
CA LEU A 268 10.43 19.69 4.84
C LEU A 268 10.39 20.99 5.65
N GLY A 269 9.82 22.08 5.12
CA GLY A 269 9.79 23.38 5.78
C GLY A 269 11.18 23.97 6.03
N LEU A 270 12.15 23.67 5.17
CA LEU A 270 13.54 24.13 5.28
C LEU A 270 13.77 25.51 4.64
N GLU A 271 12.71 26.15 4.12
CA GLU A 271 12.77 27.50 3.57
C GLU A 271 12.88 28.54 4.70
N GLN A 272 14.06 29.19 4.79
CA GLN A 272 14.30 30.45 5.48
C GLN A 272 14.87 31.48 4.49
#